data_AF-A0A1S1JAM4-F1
#
_entry.id   AF-A0A1S1JAM4-F1
#
_cell.length_a   1.000
_cell.length_b   1.000
_cell.length_c   1.000
_cell.angle_alpha   90.00
_cell.angle_beta   90.00
_cell.angle_gamma   90.00
#
_symmetry.space_group_name_H-M   'P 1'
#
loop_
_entity.id
_entity.type
_entity.pdbx_description
1 polymer ?
#
loop_
_entity_poly.entity_id
_entity_poly.type
_entity_poly.pdbx_seq_one_letter_code
_entity_poly.pdbx_strand_id
1 'polypeptide(L)'
;MKNTIAVVGLTLLLFACNSKQSEDKINTSGITKKESTHTKTSENKSVGSPNYEISTYDNPEFTSRITEHKRNLKQFSEKKLFLVIHDKWIQKLNKEQQAFFSENPNYELLSMAKGNLFQEDSNDFAFIVYDKKKVKISILLYNGLTSEYAELYKDIKVQNGFADPNSDAGFFRTLDYQFADEFLFYNEDALKEHPDNYLETYVAAKITDLSKDDDFVLDHGSFAKNVSKTNLSNILCLATSSVYSNWDCLRYDKTNHTFLIFYTQAFAD
;
A
#
# COMPACT_ATOMS: atom_id res chain seq x y z
N MET A 1 -56.26 -24.61 -37.60
CA MET A 1 -55.77 -26.00 -37.59
C MET A 1 -54.50 -26.02 -36.75
N LYS A 2 -54.59 -26.52 -35.52
CA LYS A 2 -53.98 -27.78 -35.03
C LYS A 2 -52.44 -27.76 -34.89
N ASN A 3 -52.03 -27.77 -33.62
CA ASN A 3 -50.98 -28.54 -32.94
C ASN A 3 -49.50 -28.34 -33.31
N THR A 4 -48.64 -27.88 -32.40
CA THR A 4 -47.94 -28.57 -31.26
C THR A 4 -46.63 -29.22 -31.69
N ILE A 5 -45.53 -28.89 -31.01
CA ILE A 5 -44.61 -29.80 -30.27
C ILE A 5 -43.25 -29.12 -30.03
N ALA A 6 -42.84 -29.13 -28.77
CA ALA A 6 -41.53 -28.73 -28.25
C ALA A 6 -40.51 -29.87 -28.40
N VAL A 7 -39.21 -29.55 -28.49
CA VAL A 7 -38.13 -30.50 -28.21
C VAL A 7 -37.01 -29.81 -27.42
N VAL A 8 -36.80 -30.33 -26.21
CA VAL A 8 -35.63 -30.15 -25.34
C VAL A 8 -34.57 -31.17 -25.77
N GLY A 9 -33.30 -30.77 -25.80
CA GLY A 9 -32.16 -31.65 -26.06
C GLY A 9 -31.03 -31.44 -25.06
N LEU A 10 -30.97 -32.31 -24.05
CA LEU A 10 -29.91 -32.49 -23.06
C LEU A 10 -28.96 -33.60 -23.56
N THR A 11 -27.65 -33.42 -23.48
CA THR A 11 -26.69 -34.53 -23.58
C THR A 11 -25.54 -34.38 -22.58
N LEU A 12 -25.58 -35.25 -21.57
CA LEU A 12 -24.46 -35.67 -20.72
C LEU A 12 -23.67 -36.76 -21.45
N LEU A 13 -22.34 -36.72 -21.37
CA LEU A 13 -21.48 -37.88 -21.63
C LEU A 13 -20.54 -38.06 -20.43
N LEU A 14 -20.87 -39.07 -19.62
CA LEU A 14 -19.98 -39.73 -18.67
C LEU A 14 -19.26 -40.86 -19.40
N PHE A 15 -17.95 -40.98 -19.20
CA PHE A 15 -17.26 -42.26 -19.33
C PHE A 15 -16.48 -42.55 -18.05
N ALA A 16 -16.77 -43.73 -17.50
CA ALA A 16 -16.20 -44.31 -16.31
C ALA A 16 -15.17 -45.39 -16.66
N CYS A 17 -14.40 -45.76 -15.64
CA CYS A 17 -13.72 -47.04 -15.42
C CYS A 17 -12.44 -47.37 -16.21
N ASN A 18 -11.33 -47.50 -15.49
CA ASN A 18 -10.86 -48.86 -15.21
C ASN A 18 -10.01 -48.96 -13.94
N SER A 19 -10.51 -49.75 -12.99
CA SER A 19 -9.81 -50.28 -11.83
C SER A 19 -9.02 -51.54 -12.23
N LYS A 20 -7.80 -51.72 -11.71
CA LYS A 20 -7.26 -53.06 -11.43
C LYS A 20 -6.37 -53.02 -10.18
N GLN A 21 -6.80 -53.78 -9.19
CA GLN A 21 -6.12 -54.12 -7.95
C GLN A 21 -5.54 -55.55 -8.09
N SER A 22 -4.34 -55.78 -7.56
CA SER A 22 -3.78 -57.09 -7.14
C SER A 22 -2.46 -56.76 -6.42
N GLU A 23 -2.45 -56.76 -5.10
CA GLU A 23 -2.16 -57.86 -4.15
C GLU A 23 -0.68 -57.93 -3.72
N ASP A 24 -0.54 -58.05 -2.41
CA ASP A 24 0.67 -58.02 -1.59
C ASP A 24 1.71 -59.10 -1.91
N LYS A 25 3.00 -58.74 -1.76
CA LYS A 25 4.00 -59.58 -1.10
C LYS A 25 5.04 -58.74 -0.34
N ILE A 26 5.08 -58.93 0.97
CA ILE A 26 6.17 -58.54 1.86
C ILE A 26 7.31 -59.56 1.71
N ASN A 27 8.56 -59.11 1.50
CA ASN A 27 9.74 -59.54 2.26
C ASN A 27 11.07 -58.89 1.82
N THR A 28 11.75 -58.32 2.82
CA THR A 28 13.20 -58.40 3.11
C THR A 28 14.18 -57.49 2.37
N SER A 29 14.62 -56.49 3.14
CA SER A 29 15.96 -55.86 3.25
C SER A 29 16.96 -55.95 2.09
N GLY A 30 17.40 -54.78 1.63
CA GLY A 30 18.66 -54.60 0.91
C GLY A 30 18.95 -53.11 0.70
N ILE A 31 19.79 -52.53 1.55
CA ILE A 31 20.36 -51.18 1.35
C ILE A 31 21.39 -51.26 0.22
N THR A 32 21.17 -50.55 -0.90
CA THR A 32 22.28 -49.97 -1.67
C THR A 32 21.82 -48.72 -2.43
N LYS A 33 22.51 -47.60 -2.16
CA LYS A 33 22.45 -46.34 -2.91
C LYS A 33 22.67 -46.57 -4.41
N LYS A 34 21.91 -45.88 -5.26
CA LYS A 34 22.37 -45.45 -6.58
C LYS A 34 21.79 -44.08 -6.93
N GLU A 35 22.71 -43.21 -7.32
CA GLU A 35 22.54 -41.81 -7.69
C GLU A 35 21.43 -41.61 -8.72
N SER A 36 20.52 -40.68 -8.43
CA SER A 36 19.66 -40.07 -9.45
C SER A 36 20.40 -38.87 -10.03
N THR A 37 20.84 -39.02 -11.27
CA THR A 37 21.31 -37.95 -12.13
C THR A 37 20.14 -36.99 -12.39
N HIS A 38 20.04 -35.93 -11.58
CA HIS A 38 19.22 -34.78 -11.93
C HIS A 38 19.91 -34.01 -13.05
N THR A 39 19.47 -34.28 -14.28
CA THR A 39 19.71 -33.42 -15.44
C THR A 39 19.26 -32.01 -15.09
N LYS A 40 20.22 -31.09 -14.94
CA LYS A 40 19.98 -29.66 -14.80
C LYS A 40 19.46 -29.13 -16.13
N THR A 41 18.15 -29.18 -16.34
CA THR A 41 17.50 -28.29 -17.29
C THR A 41 17.58 -26.90 -16.68
N SER A 42 18.42 -26.03 -17.27
CA SER A 42 18.43 -24.62 -16.90
C SER A 42 17.11 -24.02 -17.33
N GLU A 43 16.16 -23.94 -16.40
CA GLU A 43 15.04 -23.03 -16.55
C GLU A 43 15.64 -21.62 -16.60
N ASN A 44 15.50 -20.99 -17.78
CA ASN A 44 15.67 -19.56 -17.91
C ASN A 44 14.80 -18.92 -16.83
N LYS A 45 15.45 -18.32 -15.82
CA LYS A 45 14.77 -17.43 -14.87
C LYS A 45 14.03 -16.39 -15.71
N SER A 46 12.71 -16.50 -15.79
CA SER A 46 11.92 -15.35 -16.21
C SER A 46 12.28 -14.24 -15.23
N VAL A 47 12.59 -13.07 -15.77
CA VAL A 47 12.65 -11.86 -14.96
C VAL A 47 11.25 -11.73 -14.38
N GLY A 48 11.11 -12.01 -13.08
CA GLY A 48 9.82 -12.01 -12.39
C GLY A 48 9.13 -10.67 -12.62
N SER A 49 7.83 -10.73 -12.93
CA SER A 49 7.00 -9.53 -12.99
C SER A 49 7.12 -8.78 -11.66
N PRO A 50 7.22 -7.45 -11.67
CA PRO A 50 7.31 -6.69 -10.43
C PRO A 50 6.06 -6.91 -9.57
N ASN A 51 6.26 -7.36 -8.33
CA ASN A 51 5.19 -7.46 -7.33
C ASN A 51 4.87 -6.06 -6.80
N TYR A 52 3.64 -5.61 -7.08
CA TYR A 52 3.11 -4.33 -6.61
C TYR A 52 2.32 -4.54 -5.32
N GLU A 53 2.48 -3.61 -4.38
CA GLU A 53 1.68 -3.60 -3.17
C GLU A 53 0.22 -3.24 -3.48
N ILE A 54 -0.68 -3.90 -2.77
CA ILE A 54 -2.10 -3.56 -2.68
C ILE A 54 -2.31 -3.04 -1.25
N SER A 55 -3.01 -1.90 -1.11
CA SER A 55 -3.41 -1.38 0.20
C SER A 55 -3.95 -2.50 1.09
N THR A 56 -3.48 -2.59 2.34
CA THR A 56 -3.96 -3.57 3.31
C THR A 56 -5.48 -3.51 3.47
N TYR A 57 -6.10 -2.33 3.30
CA TYR A 57 -7.56 -2.18 3.38
C TYR A 57 -8.33 -2.78 2.21
N ASP A 58 -7.68 -2.90 1.06
CA ASP A 58 -8.24 -3.38 -0.19
C ASP A 58 -7.80 -4.82 -0.52
N ASN A 59 -6.82 -5.36 0.22
CA ASN A 59 -6.35 -6.73 0.06
C ASN A 59 -7.35 -7.75 0.67
N PRO A 60 -7.94 -8.65 -0.14
CA PRO A 60 -8.91 -9.64 0.34
C PRO A 60 -8.37 -10.55 1.45
N GLU A 61 -7.07 -10.87 1.42
CA GLU A 61 -6.42 -11.76 2.41
C GLU A 61 -6.49 -11.22 3.83
N PHE A 62 -6.66 -9.90 3.98
CA PHE A 62 -6.63 -9.21 5.27
C PHE A 62 -8.00 -8.73 5.75
N THR A 63 -9.07 -9.03 5.02
CA THR A 63 -10.44 -8.58 5.32
C THR A 63 -10.86 -8.85 6.77
N SER A 64 -10.55 -10.05 7.28
CA SER A 64 -10.89 -10.43 8.67
C SER A 64 -10.05 -9.67 9.71
N ARG A 65 -8.80 -9.33 9.37
CA ARG A 65 -7.85 -8.67 10.27
C ARG A 65 -8.09 -7.17 10.38
N ILE A 66 -8.58 -6.53 9.32
CA ILE A 66 -8.80 -5.07 9.29
C ILE A 66 -10.17 -4.63 9.83
N THR A 67 -11.03 -5.56 10.25
CA THR A 67 -12.40 -5.23 10.67
C THR A 67 -12.42 -4.27 11.87
N GLU A 68 -11.56 -4.52 12.87
CA GLU A 68 -11.41 -3.63 14.01
C GLU A 68 -10.83 -2.27 13.61
N HIS A 69 -9.84 -2.27 12.72
CA HIS A 69 -9.24 -1.05 12.17
C HIS A 69 -10.30 -0.14 11.54
N LYS A 70 -11.15 -0.68 10.66
CA LYS A 70 -12.26 0.05 10.03
C LYS A 70 -13.29 0.54 11.04
N ARG A 71 -13.60 -0.27 12.07
CA ARG A 71 -14.50 0.14 13.16
C ARG A 71 -13.97 1.35 13.93
N ASN A 72 -12.67 1.35 14.26
CA ASN A 72 -12.04 2.45 15.00
C ASN A 72 -12.00 3.74 14.16
N LEU A 73 -11.63 3.66 12.87
CA LEU A 73 -11.69 4.81 11.94
C LEU A 73 -13.09 5.44 11.92
N LYS A 74 -14.13 4.61 11.78
CA LYS A 74 -15.52 5.08 11.78
C LYS A 74 -15.88 5.77 13.09
N GLN A 75 -15.48 5.19 14.23
CA GLN A 75 -15.74 5.79 15.54
C GLN A 75 -15.07 7.15 15.72
N PHE A 76 -13.85 7.35 15.20
CA PHE A 76 -13.16 8.63 15.28
C PHE A 76 -13.84 9.70 14.42
N SER A 77 -14.28 9.33 13.21
CA SER A 77 -15.07 10.22 12.36
C SER A 77 -16.44 10.55 12.98
N GLU A 78 -17.14 9.58 13.58
CA GLU A 78 -18.41 9.81 14.30
C GLU A 78 -18.26 10.76 15.49
N LYS A 79 -17.11 10.71 16.19
CA LYS A 79 -16.72 11.66 17.24
C LYS A 79 -16.25 13.01 16.70
N LYS A 80 -16.27 13.21 15.37
CA LYS A 80 -15.83 14.43 14.67
C LYS A 80 -14.36 14.77 14.84
N LEU A 81 -13.51 13.83 15.27
CA LEU A 81 -12.07 14.09 15.43
C LEU A 81 -11.42 14.45 14.10
N PHE A 82 -11.71 13.68 13.05
CA PHE A 82 -11.19 13.94 11.71
C PHE A 82 -11.75 15.21 11.08
N LEU A 83 -13.00 15.58 11.41
CA LEU A 83 -13.58 16.84 10.94
C LEU A 83 -12.84 18.04 11.53
N VAL A 84 -12.51 18.00 12.83
CA VAL A 84 -11.72 19.07 13.48
C VAL A 84 -10.35 19.22 12.82
N ILE A 85 -9.68 18.10 12.54
CA ILE A 85 -8.40 18.10 11.82
C ILE A 85 -8.57 18.68 10.40
N HIS A 86 -9.58 18.22 9.68
CA HIS A 86 -9.89 18.63 8.31
C HIS A 86 -10.12 20.14 8.23
N ASP A 87 -11.01 20.68 9.07
CA ASP A 87 -11.36 22.10 9.07
C ASP A 87 -10.13 22.99 9.27
N LYS A 88 -9.13 22.51 10.02
CA LYS A 88 -7.87 23.22 10.20
C LYS A 88 -6.97 23.13 8.97
N TRP A 89 -6.77 21.94 8.42
CA TRP A 89 -5.88 21.78 7.26
C TRP A 89 -6.43 22.45 6.00
N ILE A 90 -7.74 22.41 5.79
CA ILE A 90 -8.40 23.08 4.66
C ILE A 90 -8.07 24.58 4.62
N GLN A 91 -7.98 25.24 5.76
CA GLN A 91 -7.64 26.67 5.83
C GLN A 91 -6.22 26.99 5.34
N LYS A 92 -5.31 26.01 5.36
CA LYS A 92 -3.92 26.14 4.87
C LYS A 92 -3.77 25.86 3.38
N LEU A 93 -4.80 25.28 2.75
CA LEU A 93 -4.79 24.96 1.33
C LEU A 93 -5.05 26.20 0.47
N ASN A 94 -4.60 26.15 -0.79
CA ASN A 94 -5.01 27.14 -1.78
C ASN A 94 -6.47 26.92 -2.21
N LYS A 95 -7.05 27.89 -2.92
CA LYS A 95 -8.47 27.84 -3.33
C LYS A 95 -8.85 26.63 -4.17
N GLU A 96 -7.95 26.18 -5.03
CA GLU A 96 -8.19 25.03 -5.90
C GLU A 96 -8.35 23.75 -5.09
N GLN A 97 -7.42 23.52 -4.15
CA GLN A 97 -7.46 22.34 -3.29
C GLN A 97 -8.64 22.41 -2.30
N GLN A 98 -8.99 23.61 -1.79
CA GLN A 98 -10.21 23.80 -1.00
C GLN A 98 -11.48 23.44 -1.79
N ALA A 99 -11.56 23.82 -3.07
CA ALA A 99 -12.68 23.47 -3.94
C ALA A 99 -12.78 21.95 -4.14
N PHE A 100 -11.66 21.27 -4.39
CA PHE A 100 -11.62 19.81 -4.50
C PHE A 100 -12.24 19.12 -3.28
N PHE A 101 -11.82 19.49 -2.07
CA PHE A 101 -12.36 18.88 -0.85
C PHE A 101 -13.83 19.26 -0.60
N SER A 102 -14.26 20.45 -1.02
CA SER A 102 -15.67 20.85 -0.96
C SER A 102 -16.55 20.02 -1.90
N GLU A 103 -16.04 19.70 -3.09
CA GLU A 103 -16.71 18.85 -4.08
C GLU A 103 -16.64 17.35 -3.73
N ASN A 104 -15.66 16.96 -2.90
CA ASN A 104 -15.44 15.58 -2.46
C ASN A 104 -15.60 15.44 -0.95
N PRO A 105 -16.81 15.68 -0.39
CA PRO A 105 -17.03 15.72 1.06
C PRO A 105 -16.86 14.36 1.75
N ASN A 106 -16.63 13.28 1.00
CA ASN A 106 -16.29 11.97 1.53
C ASN A 106 -14.85 11.89 2.05
N TYR A 107 -13.97 12.81 1.65
CA TYR A 107 -12.60 12.88 2.15
C TYR A 107 -12.50 13.86 3.31
N GLU A 108 -12.04 13.37 4.46
CA GLU A 108 -11.63 14.18 5.60
C GLU A 108 -10.10 14.26 5.60
N LEU A 109 -9.55 15.47 5.55
CA LEU A 109 -8.13 15.73 5.39
C LEU A 109 -7.45 15.60 6.75
N LEU A 110 -6.47 14.70 6.86
CA LEU A 110 -5.77 14.42 8.12
C LEU A 110 -4.37 15.02 8.16
N SER A 111 -3.68 14.98 7.03
CA SER A 111 -2.33 15.56 6.88
C SER A 111 -2.06 15.89 5.42
N MET A 112 -1.11 16.79 5.19
CA MET A 112 -0.69 17.18 3.84
C MET A 112 0.82 17.40 3.78
N ALA A 113 1.40 17.11 2.62
CA ALA A 113 2.71 17.55 2.20
C ALA A 113 2.59 18.32 0.88
N LYS A 114 3.41 19.35 0.73
CA LYS A 114 3.49 20.17 -0.48
C LYS A 114 4.93 20.18 -0.98
N GLY A 115 5.14 20.04 -2.28
CA GLY A 115 6.47 20.12 -2.87
C GLY A 115 6.47 19.73 -4.34
N ASN A 116 7.65 19.41 -4.86
CA ASN A 116 7.85 18.88 -6.20
C ASN A 116 7.89 17.35 -6.10
N LEU A 117 6.84 16.63 -6.47
CA LEU A 117 6.81 15.16 -6.35
C LEU A 117 6.99 14.48 -7.71
N PHE A 118 6.23 14.92 -8.70
CA PHE A 118 6.23 14.32 -10.02
C PHE A 118 7.35 14.89 -10.89
N GLN A 119 7.68 16.16 -10.74
CA GLN A 119 8.81 16.80 -11.41
C GLN A 119 9.23 18.12 -10.73
N GLU A 120 10.38 18.66 -11.14
CA GLU A 120 10.88 19.96 -10.70
C GLU A 120 9.89 21.08 -11.05
N ASP A 121 9.88 22.11 -10.20
CA ASP A 121 9.02 23.30 -10.30
C ASP A 121 7.51 22.98 -10.41
N SER A 122 7.08 21.88 -9.80
CA SER A 122 5.68 21.47 -9.73
C SER A 122 5.06 21.78 -8.38
N ASN A 123 3.85 22.32 -8.37
CA ASN A 123 3.12 22.61 -7.14
C ASN A 123 2.29 21.40 -6.69
N ASP A 124 2.97 20.28 -6.43
CA ASP A 124 2.34 19.00 -6.09
C ASP A 124 1.95 18.92 -4.61
N PHE A 125 0.98 18.06 -4.34
CA PHE A 125 0.56 17.74 -2.98
C PHE A 125 0.43 16.23 -2.78
N ALA A 126 0.72 15.80 -1.56
CA ALA A 126 0.27 14.52 -1.03
C ALA A 126 -0.68 14.79 0.14
N PHE A 127 -1.85 14.18 0.11
CA PHE A 127 -2.87 14.31 1.14
C PHE A 127 -3.12 12.94 1.78
N ILE A 128 -2.97 12.85 3.09
CA ILE A 128 -3.46 11.70 3.85
C ILE A 128 -4.88 12.03 4.28
N VAL A 129 -5.83 11.21 3.85
CA VAL A 129 -7.26 11.45 4.06
C VAL A 129 -7.93 10.23 4.67
N TYR A 130 -8.95 10.45 5.48
CA TYR A 130 -9.95 9.43 5.77
C TYR A 130 -11.02 9.43 4.68
N ASP A 131 -11.15 8.33 3.95
CA ASP A 131 -12.21 8.08 2.97
C ASP A 131 -13.43 7.49 3.68
N LYS A 132 -14.44 8.33 3.92
CA LYS A 132 -15.70 7.93 4.56
C LYS A 132 -16.45 6.85 3.79
N LYS A 133 -16.37 6.86 2.46
CA LYS A 133 -17.12 5.94 1.61
C LYS A 133 -16.55 4.54 1.68
N LYS A 134 -15.21 4.43 1.72
CA LYS A 134 -14.50 3.14 1.80
C LYS A 134 -14.12 2.72 3.22
N VAL A 135 -14.25 3.62 4.19
CA VAL A 135 -13.87 3.46 5.60
C VAL A 135 -12.41 3.02 5.70
N LYS A 136 -11.52 3.82 5.13
CA LYS A 136 -10.06 3.60 5.17
C LYS A 136 -9.30 4.91 5.18
N ILE A 137 -8.02 4.83 5.51
CA ILE A 137 -7.07 5.88 5.14
C ILE A 137 -6.70 5.71 3.67
N SER A 138 -6.62 6.83 2.95
CA SER A 138 -6.16 6.89 1.57
C SER A 138 -5.08 7.97 1.48
N ILE A 139 -4.15 7.79 0.55
CA ILE A 139 -3.13 8.79 0.21
C ILE A 139 -3.45 9.28 -1.21
N LEU A 140 -3.91 10.53 -1.30
CA LEU A 140 -4.20 11.19 -2.57
C LEU A 140 -3.00 12.02 -2.99
N LEU A 141 -2.64 11.96 -4.26
CA LEU A 141 -1.53 12.69 -4.85
C LEU A 141 -2.10 13.63 -5.91
N TYR A 142 -1.76 14.91 -5.81
CA TYR A 142 -2.15 15.92 -6.79
C TYR A 142 -0.94 16.36 -7.59
N ASN A 143 -1.04 16.28 -8.91
CA ASN A 143 -0.03 16.77 -9.84
C ASN A 143 -0.36 18.21 -10.23
N GLY A 144 0.47 19.16 -9.81
CA GLY A 144 0.25 20.58 -10.05
C GLY A 144 0.36 21.03 -11.50
N LEU A 145 0.92 20.20 -12.38
CA LEU A 145 1.07 20.52 -13.80
C LEU A 145 -0.05 19.96 -14.66
N THR A 146 -0.54 18.77 -14.32
CA THR A 146 -1.69 18.18 -15.04
C THR A 146 -3.03 18.51 -14.38
N SER A 147 -3.01 19.04 -13.15
CA SER A 147 -4.17 19.25 -12.29
C SER A 147 -4.97 17.97 -12.03
N GLU A 148 -4.30 16.82 -12.02
CA GLU A 148 -4.92 15.51 -11.81
C GLU A 148 -4.66 14.98 -10.40
N TYR A 149 -5.63 14.23 -9.89
CA TYR A 149 -5.52 13.48 -8.64
C TYR A 149 -5.36 11.99 -8.93
N ALA A 150 -4.54 11.33 -8.12
CA ALA A 150 -4.38 9.88 -8.12
C ALA A 150 -4.36 9.33 -6.68
N GLU A 151 -4.98 8.18 -6.45
CA GLU A 151 -4.89 7.45 -5.17
C GLU A 151 -3.70 6.48 -5.21
N LEU A 152 -2.80 6.56 -4.22
CA LEU A 152 -1.69 5.62 -4.06
C LEU A 152 -2.23 4.18 -3.87
N TYR A 153 -1.51 3.18 -4.42
CA TYR A 153 -1.90 1.76 -4.48
C TYR A 153 -3.05 1.43 -5.45
N LYS A 154 -3.88 2.41 -5.83
CA LYS A 154 -5.03 2.19 -6.72
C LYS A 154 -4.76 2.72 -8.14
N ASP A 155 -4.48 4.01 -8.25
CA ASP A 155 -4.27 4.67 -9.54
C ASP A 155 -2.76 4.70 -9.87
N ILE A 156 -1.90 4.88 -8.86
CA ILE A 156 -0.44 4.73 -8.98
C ILE A 156 0.02 3.53 -8.17
N LYS A 157 0.65 2.57 -8.84
CA LYS A 157 1.14 1.33 -8.20
C LYS A 157 2.40 1.61 -7.38
N VAL A 158 2.59 0.84 -6.31
CA VAL A 158 3.75 0.95 -5.42
C VAL A 158 4.53 -0.36 -5.45
N GLN A 159 5.84 -0.28 -5.59
CA GLN A 159 6.76 -1.39 -5.42
C GLN A 159 7.48 -1.23 -4.08
N ASN A 160 7.59 -2.32 -3.33
CA ASN A 160 8.39 -2.34 -2.11
C ASN A 160 9.81 -2.81 -2.44
N GLY A 161 10.78 -1.89 -2.41
CA GLY A 161 12.18 -2.22 -2.70
C GLY A 161 12.86 -3.08 -1.64
N PHE A 162 12.21 -3.32 -0.51
CA PHE A 162 12.69 -4.18 0.58
C PHE A 162 12.05 -5.58 0.59
N ALA A 163 10.95 -5.78 -0.15
CA ALA A 163 10.29 -7.07 -0.24
C ALA A 163 11.11 -8.09 -1.06
N ASP A 164 10.99 -9.38 -0.73
CA ASP A 164 11.52 -10.44 -1.59
C ASP A 164 10.73 -10.47 -2.91
N PRO A 165 11.37 -10.25 -4.07
CA PRO A 165 10.68 -10.26 -5.36
C PRO A 165 10.08 -11.63 -5.72
N ASN A 166 10.44 -12.70 -5.00
CA ASN A 166 9.89 -14.05 -5.20
C ASN A 166 8.79 -14.39 -4.19
N SER A 167 8.40 -13.44 -3.32
CA SER A 167 7.30 -13.60 -2.39
C SER A 167 6.04 -13.01 -2.98
N ASP A 168 5.04 -13.86 -3.22
CA ASP A 168 3.69 -13.44 -3.62
C ASP A 168 2.83 -13.01 -2.43
N ALA A 169 3.36 -13.10 -1.19
CA ALA A 169 2.63 -12.67 0.00
C ALA A 169 2.50 -11.14 0.03
N GLY A 170 1.26 -10.65 0.08
CA GLY A 170 0.99 -9.23 0.26
C GLY A 170 1.56 -8.71 1.60
N PHE A 171 2.06 -7.47 1.60
CA PHE A 171 2.56 -6.85 2.82
C PHE A 171 1.37 -6.42 3.72
N PHE A 172 1.34 -6.90 4.97
CA PHE A 172 0.20 -6.70 5.88
C PHE A 172 0.08 -5.27 6.43
N ARG A 173 1.05 -4.38 6.22
CA ARG A 173 1.04 -3.00 6.73
C ARG A 173 1.49 -2.01 5.67
N THR A 174 0.68 -1.78 4.65
CA THR A 174 0.94 -0.68 3.70
C THR A 174 0.90 0.67 4.41
N LEU A 175 1.46 1.71 3.80
CA LEU A 175 1.72 3.00 4.45
C LEU A 175 0.42 3.70 4.92
N ASP A 176 -0.67 3.54 4.20
CA ASP A 176 -2.00 4.03 4.58
C ASP A 176 -2.56 3.31 5.82
N TYR A 177 -2.34 1.99 5.93
CA TYR A 177 -2.71 1.21 7.10
C TYR A 177 -1.84 1.57 8.31
N GLN A 178 -0.52 1.61 8.11
CA GLN A 178 0.44 1.95 9.15
C GLN A 178 0.23 3.36 9.70
N PHE A 179 -0.10 4.34 8.86
CA PHE A 179 -0.44 5.69 9.34
C PHE A 179 -1.57 5.66 10.37
N ALA A 180 -2.62 4.88 10.14
CA ALA A 180 -3.74 4.79 11.09
C ALA A 180 -3.34 4.10 12.40
N ASP A 181 -2.59 3.00 12.34
CA ASP A 181 -2.05 2.34 13.53
C ASP A 181 -1.24 3.34 14.39
N GLU A 182 -0.24 3.98 13.79
CA GLU A 182 0.78 4.74 14.51
C GLU A 182 0.28 6.11 14.95
N PHE A 183 -0.42 6.82 14.08
CA PHE A 183 -0.84 8.20 14.35
C PHE A 183 -2.22 8.29 14.96
N LEU A 184 -3.13 7.36 14.68
CA LEU A 184 -4.51 7.48 15.13
C LEU A 184 -4.82 6.55 16.32
N PHE A 185 -4.40 5.29 16.25
CA PHE A 185 -4.81 4.28 17.24
C PHE A 185 -3.86 4.18 18.43
N TYR A 186 -2.56 4.05 18.17
CA TYR A 186 -1.57 3.98 19.24
C TYR A 186 -1.54 5.25 20.11
N ASN A 187 -1.91 6.38 19.51
CA ASN A 187 -1.93 7.69 20.15
C ASN A 187 -3.35 8.28 20.26
N GLU A 188 -4.36 7.43 20.39
CA GLU A 188 -5.77 7.84 20.43
C GLU A 188 -6.04 8.91 21.49
N ASP A 189 -5.44 8.81 22.67
CA ASP A 189 -5.68 9.76 23.77
C ASP A 189 -5.13 11.16 23.43
N ALA A 190 -3.90 11.25 22.91
CA ALA A 190 -3.33 12.51 22.45
C ALA A 190 -4.14 13.12 21.28
N LEU A 191 -4.62 12.28 20.36
CA LEU A 191 -5.51 12.71 19.28
C LEU A 191 -6.84 13.26 19.80
N LYS A 192 -7.42 12.67 20.86
CA LYS A 192 -8.68 13.16 21.45
C LYS A 192 -8.50 14.46 22.24
N GLU A 193 -7.38 14.60 22.94
CA GLU A 193 -7.10 15.79 23.76
C GLU A 193 -6.80 17.00 22.89
N HIS A 194 -6.07 16.81 21.79
CA HIS A 194 -5.60 17.88 20.92
C HIS A 194 -5.84 17.59 19.43
N PRO A 195 -7.08 17.32 18.99
CA PRO A 195 -7.37 16.90 17.61
C PRO A 195 -6.94 17.94 16.58
N ASP A 196 -7.01 19.23 16.90
CA ASP A 196 -6.63 20.30 15.98
C ASP A 196 -5.11 20.42 15.79
N ASN A 197 -4.28 20.07 16.77
CA ASN A 197 -2.82 20.29 16.72
C ASN A 197 -1.99 19.02 16.62
N TYR A 198 -2.56 17.85 16.94
CA TYR A 198 -1.81 16.61 17.04
C TYR A 198 -1.06 16.26 15.74
N LEU A 199 -1.77 16.14 14.60
CA LEU A 199 -1.14 15.81 13.31
C LEU A 199 -0.37 16.97 12.65
N GLU A 200 -0.44 18.18 13.20
CA GLU A 200 0.45 19.28 12.81
C GLU A 200 1.78 19.19 13.55
N THR A 201 1.73 18.80 14.83
CA THR A 201 2.93 18.62 15.67
C THR A 201 3.73 17.42 15.18
N TYR A 202 3.05 16.33 14.83
CA TYR A 202 3.65 15.11 14.32
C TYR A 202 3.53 15.07 12.80
N VAL A 203 4.55 15.60 12.10
CA VAL A 203 4.60 15.69 10.64
C VAL A 203 4.50 14.29 10.04
N ALA A 204 3.34 13.96 9.48
CA ALA A 204 3.08 12.62 8.94
C ALA A 204 3.58 12.41 7.50
N ALA A 205 3.80 13.49 6.75
CA ALA A 205 4.19 13.42 5.34
C ALA A 205 5.11 14.58 4.96
N LYS A 206 6.04 14.31 4.04
CA LYS A 206 6.94 15.29 3.43
C LYS A 206 7.12 15.02 1.94
N ILE A 207 7.28 16.08 1.16
CA ILE A 207 7.85 16.01 -0.19
C ILE A 207 9.13 16.83 -0.15
N THR A 208 10.29 16.18 -0.23
CA THR A 208 11.56 16.80 0.16
C THR A 208 12.75 16.30 -0.65
N ASP A 209 13.91 16.94 -0.39
CA ASP A 209 15.23 16.44 -0.78
C ASP A 209 15.89 15.81 0.44
N LEU A 210 15.97 14.47 0.49
CA LEU A 210 16.49 13.75 1.66
C LEU A 210 17.93 14.12 1.99
N SER A 211 18.71 14.61 1.00
CA SER A 211 20.09 15.02 1.24
C SER A 211 20.24 16.37 1.92
N LYS A 212 19.14 17.12 2.06
CA LYS A 212 19.10 18.47 2.63
C LYS A 212 18.15 18.61 3.83
N ASP A 213 17.42 17.55 4.18
CA ASP A 213 16.41 17.56 5.22
C ASP A 213 16.96 16.85 6.45
N ASP A 214 17.15 17.62 7.53
CA ASP A 214 17.86 17.19 8.74
C ASP A 214 17.12 16.09 9.54
N ASP A 215 15.84 15.83 9.22
CA ASP A 215 15.11 14.70 9.82
C ASP A 215 15.58 13.34 9.28
N PHE A 216 16.34 13.33 8.19
CA PHE A 216 16.84 12.13 7.53
C PHE A 216 18.32 11.91 7.78
N VAL A 217 18.63 10.82 8.47
CA VAL A 217 19.99 10.38 8.76
C VAL A 217 20.35 9.26 7.78
N LEU A 218 20.79 9.64 6.58
CA LEU A 218 20.99 8.71 5.45
C LEU A 218 21.97 7.56 5.75
N ASP A 219 22.94 7.79 6.63
CA ASP A 219 23.93 6.79 7.05
C ASP A 219 23.38 5.76 8.04
N HIS A 220 22.28 6.08 8.72
CA HIS A 220 21.62 5.21 9.70
C HIS A 220 20.31 4.59 9.17
N GLY A 221 19.79 5.10 8.05
CA GLY A 221 18.69 4.47 7.33
C GLY A 221 19.14 3.32 6.41
N SER A 222 18.15 2.65 5.81
CA SER A 222 18.36 1.56 4.87
C SER A 222 17.84 1.95 3.48
N PHE A 223 18.65 1.70 2.46
CA PHE A 223 18.23 1.83 1.06
C PHE A 223 17.89 0.45 0.48
N ALA A 224 16.86 0.40 -0.35
CA ALA A 224 16.52 -0.76 -1.15
C ALA A 224 17.70 -1.18 -2.04
N LYS A 225 17.81 -2.49 -2.31
CA LYS A 225 18.92 -3.05 -3.09
C LYS A 225 18.90 -2.46 -4.50
N ASN A 226 20.09 -2.17 -5.03
CA ASN A 226 20.31 -1.68 -6.40
C ASN A 226 19.66 -0.34 -6.74
N VAL A 227 19.24 0.46 -5.75
CA VAL A 227 18.74 1.82 -6.00
C VAL A 227 19.89 2.83 -5.96
N SER A 228 19.88 3.77 -6.91
CA SER A 228 20.83 4.90 -6.88
C SER A 228 20.61 5.76 -5.64
N LYS A 229 21.69 5.99 -4.89
CA LYS A 229 21.77 6.92 -3.76
C LYS A 229 22.05 8.37 -4.18
N THR A 230 22.10 8.64 -5.48
CA THR A 230 22.20 10.00 -6.02
C THR A 230 20.82 10.55 -6.37
N ASN A 231 20.71 11.88 -6.45
CA ASN A 231 19.46 12.61 -6.69
C ASN A 231 18.33 12.19 -5.73
N LEU A 232 18.45 12.62 -4.48
CA LEU A 232 17.47 12.37 -3.42
C LEU A 232 16.42 13.47 -3.30
N SER A 233 16.24 14.27 -4.36
CA SER A 233 15.19 15.28 -4.47
C SER A 233 13.86 14.69 -4.90
N ASN A 234 12.77 15.44 -4.67
CA ASN A 234 11.41 15.11 -5.10
C ASN A 234 10.89 13.78 -4.54
N ILE A 235 11.17 13.53 -3.26
CA ILE A 235 10.85 12.28 -2.59
C ILE A 235 9.64 12.48 -1.68
N LEU A 236 8.62 11.62 -1.82
CA LEU A 236 7.53 11.53 -0.86
C LEU A 236 7.97 10.65 0.29
N CYS A 237 7.98 11.17 1.52
CA CYS A 237 8.21 10.39 2.73
C CYS A 237 6.99 10.42 3.62
N LEU A 238 6.62 9.26 4.13
CA LEU A 238 5.55 9.09 5.10
C LEU A 238 6.17 8.63 6.41
N ALA A 239 5.83 9.31 7.49
CA ALA A 239 6.32 8.95 8.80
C ALA A 239 5.68 7.62 9.22
N THR A 240 6.49 6.75 9.81
CA THR A 240 6.10 5.41 10.26
C THR A 240 6.04 5.31 11.78
N SER A 241 6.26 6.43 12.48
CA SER A 241 6.06 6.61 13.92
C SER A 241 5.71 8.06 14.21
N SER A 242 4.84 8.31 15.18
CA SER A 242 4.60 9.64 15.74
C SER A 242 5.56 10.00 16.88
N VAL A 243 6.36 9.04 17.36
CA VAL A 243 7.26 9.24 18.51
C VAL A 243 8.71 9.36 18.06
N TYR A 244 9.12 8.52 17.11
CA TYR A 244 10.45 8.50 16.55
C TYR A 244 10.46 9.15 15.16
N SER A 245 11.62 9.70 14.76
CA SER A 245 11.82 10.16 13.37
C SER A 245 11.99 8.96 12.43
N ASN A 246 10.94 8.16 12.30
CA ASN A 246 10.92 6.99 11.44
C ASN A 246 10.14 7.32 10.16
N TRP A 247 10.67 6.91 9.01
CA TRP A 247 10.16 7.30 7.70
C TRP A 247 10.28 6.18 6.69
N ASP A 248 9.27 6.03 5.85
CA ASP A 248 9.36 5.29 4.59
C ASP A 248 9.23 6.27 3.43
N CYS A 249 10.18 6.21 2.51
CA CYS A 249 10.34 7.17 1.44
C CYS A 249 10.20 6.50 0.07
N LEU A 250 9.38 7.14 -0.77
CA LEU A 250 8.99 6.69 -2.09
C LEU A 250 9.55 7.61 -3.16
N ARG A 251 10.18 7.00 -4.16
CA ARG A 251 10.61 7.69 -5.38
C ARG A 251 9.63 7.40 -6.51
N TYR A 252 9.20 8.44 -7.20
CA TYR A 252 8.36 8.30 -8.38
C TYR A 252 9.19 7.91 -9.61
N ASP A 253 8.80 6.83 -10.29
CA ASP A 253 9.32 6.44 -11.60
C ASP A 253 8.35 6.92 -12.70
N LYS A 254 8.78 7.98 -13.40
CA LYS A 254 8.05 8.58 -14.51
C LYS A 254 7.81 7.61 -15.67
N THR A 255 8.72 6.66 -15.90
CA THR A 255 8.67 5.76 -17.06
C THR A 255 7.54 4.75 -16.88
N ASN A 256 7.44 4.20 -15.68
CA ASN A 256 6.48 3.14 -15.38
C ASN A 256 5.20 3.65 -14.73
N HIS A 257 5.16 4.94 -14.34
CA HIS A 257 4.07 5.54 -13.56
C HIS A 257 3.84 4.78 -12.26
N THR A 258 4.92 4.56 -11.50
CA THR A 258 4.91 3.80 -10.24
C THR A 258 5.73 4.49 -9.18
N PHE A 259 5.46 4.19 -7.91
CA PHE A 259 6.35 4.54 -6.80
C PHE A 259 7.19 3.32 -6.40
N LEU A 260 8.43 3.59 -5.97
CA LEU A 260 9.29 2.62 -5.32
C LEU A 260 9.57 3.08 -3.89
N ILE A 261 9.18 2.30 -2.89
CA ILE A 261 9.68 2.46 -1.52
C ILE A 261 11.15 2.06 -1.55
N PHE A 262 12.05 3.05 -1.40
CA PHE A 262 13.47 2.86 -1.67
C PHE A 262 14.37 3.23 -0.51
N TYR A 263 13.86 3.97 0.47
CA TYR A 263 14.58 4.34 1.67
C TYR A 263 13.65 4.20 2.87
N THR A 264 14.15 3.59 3.94
CA THR A 264 13.46 3.46 5.22
C THR A 264 14.40 3.89 6.34
N GLN A 265 13.88 4.62 7.30
CA GLN A 265 14.56 4.99 8.52
C GLN A 265 13.73 4.49 9.68
N ALA A 266 14.32 3.62 10.50
CA ALA A 266 13.70 3.12 11.71
C ALA A 266 14.74 3.11 12.82
N PHE A 267 14.59 4.01 13.79
CA PHE A 267 15.37 3.97 15.02
C PHE A 267 14.65 3.04 15.99
N ALA A 268 15.36 1.98 16.40
CA ALA A 268 15.09 1.31 17.65
C ALA A 268 15.97 1.97 18.71
N ASP A 269 15.41 2.19 19.88
CA ASP A 269 16.10 2.65 21.09
C ASP A 269 17.27 1.74 21.49
#